data_AF-A0A920EDJ4-F1
#
_entry.id   AF-A0A920EDJ4-F1
#
_cell.length_a   1.000
_cell.length_b   1.000
_cell.length_c   1.000
_cell.angle_alpha   90.00
_cell.angle_beta   90.00
_cell.angle_gamma   90.00
#
_symmetry.space_group_name_H-M   'P 1'
#
loop_
_entity.id
_entity.type
_entity.pdbx_description
1 polymer ?
#
loop_
_entity_poly.entity_id
_entity_poly.type
_entity_poly.pdbx_seq_one_letter_code
_entity_poly.pdbx_strand_id
1 'polypeptide(L)'
;MFDGVAGVEPQSETVWRQAEKYNVPRMCFVNKMDRTGADFFFVLDTIKERLTDNYVVLQLPIGAESEYQGVIDLLSMKALIWQGEDLGASWDEVDIPEEYADQAQEYRELMLDKLSEFDEVIMEKYLEDEEITIDDLKSAIREGTLTMNLGFQSSMGRRLRIKESNLYLMQLSIIFPPLRYPRN
;
A
#
# COMPACT_ATOMS: atom_id res chain seq x y z
N MET A 1 -2.43 -2.93 10.65
CA MET A 1 -1.01 -2.55 10.81
C MET A 1 -0.25 -3.82 11.16
N PHE A 2 0.85 -4.08 10.47
CA PHE A 2 1.75 -5.21 10.67
C PHE A 2 3.15 -4.70 11.04
N ASP A 3 3.93 -5.51 11.75
CA ASP A 3 5.31 -5.19 12.11
C ASP A 3 6.25 -5.71 11.01
N GLY A 4 7.15 -4.87 10.50
CA GLY A 4 8.09 -5.20 9.44
C GLY A 4 9.05 -6.33 9.78
N VAL A 5 9.24 -6.64 11.06
CA VAL A 5 10.12 -7.72 11.52
C VAL A 5 9.32 -9.00 11.80
N ALA A 6 8.15 -8.87 12.44
CA ALA A 6 7.36 -10.03 12.90
C ALA A 6 6.33 -10.52 11.87
N GLY A 7 5.96 -9.68 10.89
CA GLY A 7 4.90 -9.97 9.93
C GLY A 7 3.52 -10.04 10.58
N VAL A 8 2.73 -11.03 10.18
CA VAL A 8 1.42 -11.32 10.78
C VAL A 8 1.60 -12.02 12.13
N GLU A 9 1.09 -11.41 13.19
CA GLU A 9 1.07 -11.98 14.54
C GLU A 9 -0.33 -12.58 14.87
N PRO A 10 -0.43 -13.55 15.81
CA PRO A 10 -1.72 -14.17 16.19
C PRO A 10 -2.84 -13.17 16.56
N GLN A 11 -2.45 -12.05 17.17
CA GLN A 11 -3.37 -10.97 17.54
C GLN A 11 -3.91 -10.27 16.30
N SER A 12 -3.05 -9.96 15.33
CA SER A 12 -3.44 -9.34 14.06
C SER A 12 -4.36 -10.24 13.23
N GLU A 13 -4.13 -11.55 13.25
CA GLU A 13 -4.98 -12.53 12.58
C GLU A 13 -6.39 -12.60 13.20
N THR A 14 -6.48 -12.54 14.53
CA THR A 14 -7.78 -12.54 15.22
C THR A 14 -8.61 -11.31 14.83
N VAL A 15 -7.98 -10.13 14.79
CA VAL A 15 -8.63 -8.88 14.34
C VAL A 15 -9.00 -8.96 12.87
N TRP A 16 -8.15 -9.56 12.03
CA TRP A 16 -8.43 -9.76 10.61
C TRP A 16 -9.69 -10.59 10.38
N ARG A 17 -9.80 -11.74 11.05
CA ARG A 17 -10.98 -12.63 10.94
C ARG A 17 -12.25 -11.96 11.45
N GLN A 18 -12.15 -11.08 12.46
CA GLN A 18 -13.30 -10.27 12.90
C GLN A 18 -13.73 -9.27 11.83
N ALA A 19 -12.78 -8.54 11.24
CA ALA A 19 -13.06 -7.60 10.16
C ALA A 19 -13.64 -8.31 8.93
N GLU A 20 -13.17 -9.52 8.61
CA GLU A 20 -13.71 -10.38 7.56
C GLU A 20 -15.17 -10.77 7.84
N LYS A 21 -15.46 -11.25 9.06
CA LYS A 21 -16.82 -11.64 9.45
C LYS A 21 -17.84 -10.50 9.31
N TYR A 22 -17.40 -9.27 9.58
CA TYR A 22 -18.25 -8.09 9.51
C TYR A 22 -18.12 -7.34 8.20
N ASN A 23 -17.42 -7.90 7.21
CA ASN A 23 -17.36 -7.29 5.89
C ASN A 23 -16.83 -5.85 6.03
N VAL A 24 -15.69 -5.69 6.70
CA VAL A 24 -15.07 -4.38 6.91
C VAL A 24 -14.00 -4.18 5.83
N PRO A 25 -14.08 -3.10 5.03
CA PRO A 25 -13.03 -2.74 4.08
C PRO A 25 -11.70 -2.54 4.82
N ARG A 26 -10.61 -3.10 4.27
CA ARG A 26 -9.34 -3.21 4.99
C ARG A 26 -8.18 -2.64 4.19
N MET A 27 -7.25 -2.09 4.95
CA MET A 27 -6.00 -1.55 4.46
C MET A 27 -4.89 -1.96 5.40
N CYS A 28 -3.79 -2.42 4.82
CA CYS A 28 -2.62 -2.93 5.48
C CYS A 28 -1.53 -1.85 5.45
N PHE A 29 -0.88 -1.69 6.60
CA PHE A 29 0.24 -0.77 6.78
C PHE A 29 1.36 -1.56 7.43
N VAL A 30 2.53 -1.60 6.80
CA VAL A 30 3.71 -2.33 7.30
C VAL A 30 4.62 -1.34 7.99
N ASN A 31 4.73 -1.44 9.31
CA ASN A 31 5.41 -0.44 10.13
C ASN A 31 6.76 -0.95 10.62
N LYS A 32 7.63 -0.03 11.05
CA LYS A 32 8.98 -0.28 11.58
C LYS A 32 9.97 -0.88 10.57
N MET A 33 9.90 -0.43 9.31
CA MET A 33 10.83 -0.80 8.25
C MET A 33 12.29 -0.36 8.50
N ASP A 34 12.53 0.49 9.50
CA ASP A 34 13.88 0.88 9.92
C ASP A 34 14.52 0.01 11.01
N ARG A 35 13.81 -1.00 11.49
CA ARG A 35 14.37 -1.91 12.50
C ARG A 35 15.22 -2.97 11.84
N THR A 36 16.27 -3.39 12.53
CA THR A 36 17.08 -4.55 12.13
C THR A 36 16.19 -5.78 11.95
N GLY A 37 16.35 -6.47 10.83
CA GLY A 37 15.55 -7.62 10.43
C GLY A 37 14.17 -7.26 9.86
N ALA A 38 13.90 -5.99 9.54
CA ALA A 38 12.68 -5.62 8.85
C ALA A 38 12.76 -6.01 7.38
N ASP A 39 11.78 -6.79 6.92
CA ASP A 39 11.72 -7.30 5.56
C ASP A 39 10.27 -7.22 5.07
N PHE A 40 10.04 -6.35 4.08
CA PHE A 40 8.71 -6.12 3.53
C PHE A 40 8.16 -7.35 2.81
N PHE A 41 9.00 -8.05 2.07
CA PHE A 41 8.58 -9.22 1.28
C PHE A 41 8.24 -10.38 2.20
N PHE A 42 9.00 -10.55 3.28
CA PHE A 42 8.63 -11.46 4.36
C PHE A 42 7.24 -11.12 4.95
N VAL A 43 6.94 -9.84 5.21
CA VAL A 43 5.59 -9.46 5.68
C VAL A 43 4.51 -9.81 4.65
N LEU A 44 4.73 -9.54 3.36
CA LEU A 44 3.80 -9.90 2.30
C LEU A 44 3.54 -11.42 2.25
N ASP A 45 4.58 -12.23 2.39
CA ASP A 45 4.47 -13.69 2.43
C ASP A 45 3.62 -14.13 3.63
N THR A 46 3.88 -13.57 4.83
CA THR A 46 3.06 -13.92 6.00
C THR A 46 1.60 -13.49 5.87
N ILE A 47 1.31 -12.37 5.17
CA ILE A 47 -0.07 -11.96 4.85
C ILE A 47 -0.71 -13.00 3.92
N LYS A 48 0.00 -13.37 2.85
CA LYS A 48 -0.45 -14.38 1.88
C LYS A 48 -0.79 -15.70 2.54
N GLU A 49 0.11 -16.20 3.37
CA GLU A 49 -0.02 -17.52 4.01
C GLU A 49 -1.09 -17.56 5.10
N ARG A 50 -1.21 -16.49 5.89
CA ARG A 50 -2.03 -16.51 7.12
C ARG A 50 -3.37 -15.80 7.00
N LEU A 51 -3.49 -14.83 6.11
CA LEU A 51 -4.66 -13.94 6.03
C LEU A 51 -5.38 -14.06 4.70
N THR A 52 -4.71 -13.73 3.59
CA THR A 52 -5.30 -13.74 2.25
C THR A 52 -4.22 -13.56 1.19
N ASP A 53 -4.38 -14.21 0.04
CA ASP A 53 -3.62 -13.97 -1.19
C ASP A 53 -4.25 -12.87 -2.07
N ASN A 54 -5.43 -12.40 -1.69
CA ASN A 54 -6.20 -11.42 -2.43
C ASN A 54 -5.89 -10.01 -1.95
N TYR A 55 -4.69 -9.55 -2.28
CA TYR A 55 -4.25 -8.20 -1.99
C TYR A 55 -3.51 -7.52 -3.15
N VAL A 56 -3.49 -6.19 -3.10
CA VAL A 56 -2.71 -5.35 -4.01
C VAL A 56 -1.68 -4.56 -3.21
N VAL A 57 -0.45 -4.49 -3.74
CA VAL A 57 0.63 -3.66 -3.21
C VAL A 57 0.59 -2.31 -3.90
N LEU A 58 0.50 -1.23 -3.13
CA LEU A 58 0.49 0.14 -3.67
C LEU A 58 1.86 0.83 -3.59
N GLN A 59 2.74 0.33 -2.72
CA GLN A 59 4.05 0.94 -2.49
C GLN A 59 5.13 -0.12 -2.26
N LEU A 60 6.37 0.22 -2.61
CA LEU A 60 7.57 -0.57 -2.28
C LEU A 60 8.51 0.25 -1.39
N PRO A 61 9.26 -0.38 -0.47
CA PRO A 61 10.23 0.33 0.34
C PRO A 61 11.50 0.65 -0.47
N ILE A 62 12.12 1.80 -0.19
CA ILE A 62 13.46 2.13 -0.69
C ILE A 62 14.43 2.00 0.49
N GLY A 63 15.37 1.05 0.37
CA GLY A 63 16.24 0.62 1.45
C GLY A 63 15.51 -0.19 2.54
N ALA A 64 16.27 -0.66 3.52
CA ALA A 64 15.77 -1.34 4.70
C ALA A 64 16.57 -0.93 5.93
N GLU A 65 16.03 -1.17 7.12
CA GLU A 65 16.73 -0.88 8.38
C GLU A 65 17.23 0.59 8.46
N SER A 66 18.51 0.80 8.79
CA SER A 66 19.11 2.14 8.81
C SER A 66 19.02 2.86 7.46
N GLU A 67 19.00 2.12 6.35
CA GLU A 67 19.00 2.66 4.98
C GLU A 67 17.60 2.98 4.43
N TYR A 68 16.53 2.69 5.20
CA TYR A 68 15.14 2.90 4.73
C TYR A 68 14.79 4.39 4.51
N GLN A 69 14.89 4.90 3.30
CA GLN A 69 14.91 6.34 3.02
C GLN A 69 13.68 6.86 2.29
N GLY A 70 12.83 5.97 1.79
CA GLY A 70 11.63 6.38 1.07
C GLY A 70 10.73 5.20 0.75
N VAL A 71 9.75 5.49 -0.09
CA VAL A 71 8.91 4.49 -0.76
C VAL A 71 8.79 4.81 -2.24
N ILE A 72 8.54 3.79 -3.05
CA ILE A 72 8.07 3.94 -4.43
C ILE A 72 6.55 3.94 -4.39
N ASP A 73 5.92 4.97 -4.92
CA ASP A 73 4.49 4.99 -5.19
C ASP A 73 4.24 4.33 -6.55
N LEU A 74 3.63 3.15 -6.52
CA LEU A 74 3.36 2.40 -7.74
C LEU A 74 2.26 3.05 -8.57
N LEU A 75 1.39 3.90 -8.00
CA LEU A 75 0.32 4.56 -8.77
C LEU A 75 0.89 5.58 -9.75
N SER A 76 1.77 6.45 -9.24
CA SER A 76 2.43 7.51 -10.00
C SER A 76 3.74 7.07 -10.67
N MET A 77 4.26 5.89 -10.31
CA MET A 77 5.57 5.38 -10.71
C MET A 77 6.70 6.36 -10.38
N LYS A 78 6.69 6.85 -9.13
CA LYS A 78 7.67 7.81 -8.59
C LYS A 78 8.20 7.36 -7.24
N ALA A 79 9.44 7.74 -6.94
CA ALA A 79 10.04 7.55 -5.63
C ALA A 79 9.78 8.77 -4.74
N LEU A 80 9.31 8.53 -3.53
CA LEU A 80 9.08 9.53 -2.49
C LEU A 80 10.18 9.38 -1.43
N ILE A 81 11.18 10.27 -1.46
CA ILE A 81 12.34 10.22 -0.57
C ILE A 81 12.15 11.23 0.57
N TRP A 82 12.27 10.80 1.82
CA TRP A 82 12.10 11.71 2.95
C TRP A 82 13.26 12.68 3.07
N GLN A 83 12.94 13.96 3.30
CA GLN A 83 13.93 14.98 3.60
C GLN A 83 14.32 14.94 5.08
N GLY A 84 15.63 14.85 5.35
CA GLY A 84 16.27 15.10 6.64
C GLY A 84 15.82 14.23 7.84
N GLU A 85 16.44 14.47 9.00
CA GLU A 85 16.06 13.85 10.29
C GLU A 85 14.83 14.51 10.93
N ASP A 86 14.44 15.70 10.45
CA ASP A 86 13.35 16.48 11.04
C ASP A 86 12.04 15.71 10.98
N LEU A 87 11.23 15.79 12.03
CA LEU A 87 9.89 15.19 12.14
C LEU A 87 8.85 15.82 11.17
N GLY A 88 9.29 16.65 10.22
CA GLY A 88 8.51 17.43 9.26
C GLY A 88 8.18 16.67 7.97
N ALA A 89 6.93 16.79 7.55
CA ALA A 89 6.25 15.97 6.54
C ALA A 89 6.54 16.37 5.07
N SER A 90 7.80 16.54 4.71
CA SER A 90 8.20 16.73 3.30
C SER A 90 8.97 15.52 2.77
N TRP A 91 8.67 15.20 1.53
CA TRP A 91 9.40 14.25 0.71
C TRP A 91 9.68 14.91 -0.63
N ASP A 92 10.77 14.51 -1.27
CA ASP A 92 11.03 14.81 -2.66
C ASP A 92 10.43 13.71 -3.51
N GLU A 93 9.67 14.11 -4.53
CA GLU A 93 9.23 13.22 -5.60
C GLU A 93 10.32 13.20 -6.67
N VAL A 94 10.91 12.03 -6.87
CA VAL A 94 12.01 11.80 -7.81
C VAL A 94 11.70 10.60 -8.70
N ASP A 95 12.46 10.44 -9.77
CA ASP A 95 12.39 9.22 -10.57
C ASP A 95 12.83 8.00 -9.76
N ILE A 96 12.23 6.84 -10.05
CA ILE A 96 12.57 5.58 -9.38
C ILE A 96 14.05 5.27 -9.64
N PRO A 97 14.88 5.02 -8.60
CA PRO A 97 16.26 4.64 -8.80
C PRO A 97 16.38 3.36 -9.64
N GLU A 98 17.37 3.29 -10.52
CA GLU A 98 17.54 2.20 -11.49
C GLU A 98 17.56 0.81 -10.83
N GLU A 99 18.14 0.69 -9.64
CA GLU A 99 18.19 -0.56 -8.87
C GLU A 99 16.81 -1.11 -8.45
N TYR A 100 15.79 -0.26 -8.42
CA TYR A 100 14.40 -0.64 -8.07
C TYR A 100 13.47 -0.64 -9.29
N ALA A 101 13.94 -0.25 -10.48
CA ALA A 101 13.07 -0.05 -11.64
C ALA A 101 12.36 -1.35 -12.06
N ASP A 102 13.10 -2.45 -12.18
CA ASP A 102 12.56 -3.76 -12.56
C ASP A 102 11.53 -4.25 -11.53
N GLN A 103 11.85 -4.11 -10.24
CA GLN A 103 10.95 -4.52 -9.16
C GLN A 103 9.68 -3.66 -9.11
N ALA A 104 9.80 -2.35 -9.32
CA ALA A 104 8.65 -1.46 -9.37
C ALA A 104 7.74 -1.81 -10.55
N GLN A 105 8.32 -2.15 -11.71
CA GLN A 105 7.56 -2.56 -12.88
C GLN A 105 6.84 -3.90 -12.66
N GLU A 106 7.51 -4.89 -12.08
CA GLU A 106 6.91 -6.19 -11.73
C GLU A 106 5.70 -6.00 -10.80
N TYR A 107 5.86 -5.25 -9.71
CA TYR A 107 4.75 -5.02 -8.77
C TYR A 107 3.67 -4.12 -9.34
N ARG A 108 4.00 -3.23 -10.29
CA ARG A 108 3.02 -2.45 -11.03
C ARG A 108 2.15 -3.35 -11.92
N GLU A 109 2.75 -4.29 -12.63
CA GLU A 109 2.03 -5.27 -13.46
C GLU A 109 1.15 -6.16 -12.59
N LEU A 110 1.67 -6.70 -11.48
CA LEU A 110 0.87 -7.48 -10.52
C LEU A 110 -0.32 -6.69 -9.96
N MET A 111 -0.14 -5.39 -9.70
CA MET A 111 -1.22 -4.50 -9.28
C MET A 111 -2.28 -4.35 -10.38
N LEU A 112 -1.88 -4.12 -11.63
CA LEU A 112 -2.80 -3.95 -12.76
C LEU A 112 -3.57 -5.24 -13.04
N ASP A 113 -2.87 -6.38 -13.07
CA ASP A 113 -3.47 -7.71 -13.22
C ASP A 113 -4.57 -7.91 -12.17
N LYS A 114 -4.25 -7.64 -10.89
CA LYS A 114 -5.25 -7.78 -9.83
C LYS A 114 -6.38 -6.78 -9.90
N LEU A 115 -6.13 -5.52 -10.24
CA LEU A 115 -7.22 -4.55 -10.39
C LEU A 115 -8.14 -4.91 -11.56
N SER A 116 -7.61 -5.47 -12.66
CA SER A 116 -8.39 -5.91 -13.81
C SER A 116 -9.37 -7.05 -13.50
N GLU A 117 -9.11 -7.85 -12.45
CA GLU A 117 -10.04 -8.91 -12.02
C GLU A 117 -11.34 -8.35 -11.41
N PHE A 118 -11.34 -7.09 -10.95
CA PHE A 118 -12.45 -6.50 -10.21
C PHE A 118 -13.02 -5.21 -10.81
N ASP A 119 -12.31 -4.60 -11.77
CA ASP A 119 -12.73 -3.36 -12.44
C ASP A 119 -12.71 -3.55 -13.96
N GLU A 120 -13.90 -3.52 -14.57
CA GLU A 120 -14.08 -3.72 -16.02
C GLU A 120 -13.35 -2.66 -16.84
N VAL A 121 -13.23 -1.42 -16.35
CA VAL A 121 -12.55 -0.33 -17.06
C VAL A 121 -11.05 -0.56 -17.08
N ILE A 122 -10.47 -0.99 -15.96
CA ILE A 122 -9.05 -1.38 -15.91
C ILE A 122 -8.81 -2.58 -16.83
N MET A 123 -9.70 -3.58 -16.82
CA MET A 123 -9.58 -4.76 -17.67
C MET A 123 -9.58 -4.41 -19.16
N GLU A 124 -10.54 -3.61 -19.61
CA GLU A 124 -10.63 -3.18 -21.01
C GLU A 124 -9.37 -2.43 -21.43
N LYS A 125 -8.97 -1.41 -20.66
CA LYS A 125 -7.78 -0.60 -20.96
C LYS A 125 -6.50 -1.43 -20.99
N TYR A 126 -6.36 -2.38 -20.07
CA TYR A 126 -5.18 -3.24 -20.00
C TYR A 126 -5.08 -4.21 -21.19
N LEU A 127 -6.21 -4.77 -21.65
CA LEU A 127 -6.24 -5.67 -22.81
C LEU A 127 -6.03 -4.95 -24.14
N GLU A 128 -6.43 -3.67 -24.22
CA GLU A 128 -6.31 -2.84 -25.42
C GLU A 128 -5.01 -2.03 -25.47
N ASP A 129 -4.09 -2.22 -24.51
CA ASP A 129 -2.86 -1.43 -24.34
C ASP A 129 -3.15 0.09 -24.28
N GLU A 130 -4.31 0.47 -23.73
CA GLU A 130 -4.68 1.87 -23.50
C GLU A 130 -4.03 2.43 -22.23
N GLU A 131 -3.91 3.76 -22.18
CA GLU A 131 -3.35 4.46 -21.03
C GLU A 131 -4.27 4.34 -19.79
N ILE A 132 -3.76 3.71 -18.74
CA ILE A 132 -4.41 3.62 -17.43
C ILE A 132 -3.94 4.78 -16.56
N THR A 133 -4.82 5.75 -16.32
CA THR A 133 -4.51 6.95 -15.55
C THR A 133 -4.51 6.69 -14.04
N ILE A 134 -3.90 7.60 -13.27
CA ILE A 134 -3.92 7.54 -11.81
C ILE A 134 -5.37 7.57 -11.26
N ASP A 135 -6.27 8.31 -11.92
CA ASP A 135 -7.66 8.41 -11.47
C ASP A 135 -8.46 7.12 -11.75
N ASP A 136 -8.13 6.40 -12.83
CA ASP A 136 -8.65 5.05 -13.08
C ASP A 136 -8.23 4.11 -11.95
N LEU A 137 -6.93 4.07 -11.61
CA LEU A 137 -6.41 3.22 -10.53
C LEU A 137 -7.06 3.53 -9.18
N LYS A 138 -7.18 4.81 -8.83
CA LYS A 138 -7.80 5.24 -7.57
C LYS A 138 -9.25 4.79 -7.50
N SER A 139 -9.97 4.87 -8.62
CA SER A 139 -11.36 4.43 -8.71
C SER A 139 -11.47 2.92 -8.53
N ALA A 140 -10.66 2.14 -9.25
CA ALA A 140 -10.61 0.68 -9.15
C ALA A 140 -10.22 0.19 -7.75
N ILE A 141 -9.18 0.77 -7.15
CA ILE A 141 -8.75 0.48 -5.77
C ILE A 141 -9.91 0.74 -4.80
N ARG A 142 -10.57 1.89 -4.93
CA ARG A 142 -11.69 2.26 -4.06
C ARG A 142 -12.85 1.28 -4.21
N GLU A 143 -13.25 0.96 -5.44
CA GLU A 143 -14.33 0.02 -5.70
C GLU A 143 -14.00 -1.39 -5.18
N GLY A 144 -12.82 -1.91 -5.50
CA GLY A 144 -12.34 -3.20 -4.98
C GLY A 144 -12.30 -3.26 -3.45
N THR A 145 -11.93 -2.15 -2.79
CA THR A 145 -11.92 -2.09 -1.33
C THR A 145 -13.33 -2.09 -0.75
N LEU A 146 -14.24 -1.29 -1.31
CA LEU A 146 -15.59 -1.10 -0.80
C LEU A 146 -16.50 -2.29 -1.06
N THR A 147 -16.30 -2.99 -2.18
CA THR A 147 -17.01 -4.24 -2.51
C THR A 147 -16.47 -5.44 -1.72
N MET A 148 -15.38 -5.24 -0.96
CA MET A 148 -14.76 -6.23 -0.05
C MET A 148 -14.23 -7.47 -0.75
N ASN A 149 -13.99 -7.33 -2.05
CA ASN A 149 -13.40 -8.36 -2.87
C ASN A 149 -11.88 -8.25 -2.91
N LEU A 150 -11.26 -7.25 -2.24
CA LEU A 150 -9.81 -7.04 -2.20
C LEU A 150 -9.34 -6.47 -0.85
N GLY A 151 -8.25 -7.02 -0.30
CA GLY A 151 -7.44 -6.33 0.71
C GLY A 151 -6.38 -5.44 0.05
N PHE A 152 -5.98 -4.33 0.65
CA PHE A 152 -4.92 -3.48 0.08
C PHE A 152 -3.75 -3.37 1.04
N GLN A 153 -2.52 -3.57 0.59
CA GLN A 153 -1.33 -3.10 1.29
C GLN A 153 -0.98 -1.72 0.74
N SER A 154 -0.98 -0.73 1.62
CA SER A 154 -0.99 0.65 1.20
C SER A 154 0.29 1.40 1.49
N SER A 155 0.88 1.24 2.67
CA SER A 155 2.04 2.03 3.03
C SER A 155 2.98 1.35 4.02
N MET A 156 4.22 1.84 4.00
CA MET A 156 5.32 1.40 4.84
C MET A 156 5.87 2.56 5.69
N GLY A 157 6.42 2.28 6.87
CA GLY A 157 6.94 3.32 7.75
C GLY A 157 7.93 2.86 8.81
N ARG A 158 8.65 3.79 9.44
CA ARG A 158 9.65 3.62 10.50
C ARG A 158 9.03 3.56 11.92
N ARG A 159 7.90 4.26 12.17
CA ARG A 159 7.08 4.22 13.41
C ARG A 159 6.20 5.46 13.40
N LEU A 160 4.94 5.40 12.96
CA LEU A 160 3.91 6.48 12.98
C LEU A 160 4.50 7.89 13.29
N ARG A 161 5.47 8.31 12.48
CA ARG A 161 5.98 9.68 12.51
C ARG A 161 5.06 10.47 11.60
N ILE A 162 4.91 11.76 11.88
CA ILE A 162 3.97 12.65 11.16
C ILE A 162 4.08 12.51 9.64
N LYS A 163 5.28 12.18 9.12
CA LYS A 163 5.57 11.91 7.70
C LYS A 163 4.73 10.78 7.09
N GLU A 164 4.69 9.61 7.72
CA GLU A 164 4.00 8.41 7.24
C GLU A 164 2.48 8.51 7.44
N SER A 165 2.06 9.24 8.48
CA SER A 165 0.66 9.53 8.73
C SER A 165 0.02 10.31 7.60
N ASN A 166 0.73 11.24 6.95
CA ASN A 166 0.17 12.00 5.83
C ASN A 166 -0.02 11.15 4.57
N LEU A 167 0.95 10.29 4.26
CA LEU A 167 0.83 9.34 3.14
C LEU A 167 -0.29 8.33 3.39
N TYR A 168 -0.37 7.81 4.62
CA TYR A 168 -1.46 6.94 5.07
C TYR A 168 -2.82 7.64 5.00
N LEU A 169 -2.92 8.93 5.39
CA LEU A 169 -4.14 9.72 5.28
C LEU A 169 -4.52 10.01 3.83
N MET A 170 -3.55 10.26 2.94
CA MET A 170 -3.80 10.41 1.51
C MET A 170 -4.39 9.12 0.93
N GLN A 171 -3.84 7.96 1.29
CA GLN A 171 -4.37 6.69 0.77
C GLN A 171 -5.69 6.30 1.41
N LEU A 172 -5.89 6.60 2.70
CA LEU A 172 -7.21 6.49 3.33
C LEU A 172 -8.26 7.33 2.60
N SER A 173 -7.89 8.50 2.08
CA SER A 173 -8.80 9.37 1.32
C SER A 173 -9.15 8.82 -0.06
N ILE A 174 -8.29 7.98 -0.65
CA ILE A 174 -8.58 7.25 -1.88
C ILE A 174 -9.71 6.24 -1.61
N ILE A 175 -9.58 5.46 -0.54
CA ILE A 175 -10.48 4.35 -0.21
C ILE A 175 -11.78 4.81 0.46
N PHE A 176 -11.69 5.67 1.47
CA PHE A 176 -12.83 6.08 2.27
C PHE A 176 -13.25 7.51 1.92
N PRO A 177 -14.54 7.80 1.70
CA PRO A 177 -14.99 9.18 1.58
C PRO A 177 -14.66 9.93 2.89
N PRO A 178 -14.47 11.27 2.86
CA PRO A 178 -14.26 12.03 4.08
C PRO A 178 -15.39 11.71 5.06
N LEU A 179 -15.02 11.36 6.29
CA LEU A 179 -15.98 11.14 7.38
C LEU A 179 -16.86 12.38 7.48
N ARG A 180 -18.10 12.29 6.98
CA ARG A 180 -19.14 13.26 7.30
C ARG A 180 -19.49 13.03 8.75
N TYR A 181 -18.75 13.66 9.66
CA TYR A 181 -19.23 13.80 11.03
C TYR A 181 -20.58 14.51 10.95
N PRO A 182 -21.66 13.94 11.50
CA PRO A 182 -22.87 14.71 11.72
C PRO A 182 -22.45 15.89 12.59
N ARG A 183 -22.59 17.12 12.06
CA ARG A 183 -22.51 18.31 12.89
C ARG A 183 -23.69 18.20 13.86
N ASN A 184 -23.40 17.89 15.12
CA ASN A 184 -24.35 18.13 16.21
C ASN A 184 -24.53 19.64 16.41
#